data_AF-A0AA39R7P8-F1
#
_entry.id   AF-A0AA39R7P8-F1
#
_cell.length_a   1.000
_cell.length_b   1.000
_cell.length_c   1.000
_cell.angle_alpha   90.00
_cell.angle_beta   90.00
_cell.angle_gamma   90.00
#
_symmetry.space_group_name_H-M   'P 1'
#
loop_
_entity.id
_entity.type
_entity.pdbx_description
1 polymer ?
#
loop_
_entity_poly.entity_id
_entity_poly.type
_entity_poly.pdbx_seq_one_letter_code
_entity_poly.pdbx_strand_id
1 'polypeptide(L)'
;MPSLPTRPRQVKFGPIPATVSRLPREDELYVMHRFARHASHCADCAHPYTVHKTGRTLCPKGHARALEVTEYVIAKEGKHHSVIDLEGNKRVEIEIPPDCGAVRELLMALERGLRLRRKEPIISYDETYHVAPRAKATDYYDEHIIAPRVTTKYTERPRESRRRSPIIETVEPSSLRRTKSERENKAYRGRGSLYEADMKEKERRLRQQERRSTYYSVGDRGAREFHY
;
A
#
# COMPACT_ATOMS: atom_id res chain seq x y z
N MET A 1 -44.54 -23.76 66.33
CA MET A 1 -44.14 -22.68 65.41
C MET A 1 -43.21 -23.25 64.34
N PRO A 2 -43.70 -23.58 63.13
CA PRO A 2 -42.82 -23.99 62.03
C PRO A 2 -42.47 -22.79 61.14
N SER A 3 -41.18 -22.64 60.81
CA SER A 3 -40.65 -21.59 59.93
C SER A 3 -40.88 -21.92 58.45
N LEU A 4 -41.34 -20.93 57.67
CA LEU A 4 -41.60 -21.03 56.24
C LEU A 4 -40.30 -21.10 55.41
N PRO A 5 -40.28 -21.87 54.30
CA PRO A 5 -39.09 -21.98 53.44
C PRO A 5 -38.90 -20.74 52.57
N THR A 6 -37.68 -20.22 52.58
CA THR A 6 -37.25 -19.05 51.81
C THR A 6 -37.25 -19.36 50.31
N ARG A 7 -37.96 -18.54 49.51
CA ARG A 7 -38.02 -18.69 48.04
C ARG A 7 -36.62 -18.49 47.42
N PRO A 8 -36.18 -19.36 46.50
CA PRO A 8 -34.93 -19.16 45.80
C PRO A 8 -35.02 -17.93 44.89
N ARG A 9 -34.07 -17.01 45.04
CA ARG A 9 -33.92 -15.84 44.15
C ARG A 9 -33.50 -16.34 42.76
N GLN A 10 -34.39 -16.22 41.78
CA GLN A 10 -34.05 -16.42 40.37
C GLN A 10 -33.33 -15.19 39.83
N VAL A 11 -32.09 -15.37 39.38
CA VAL A 11 -31.35 -14.41 38.56
C VAL A 11 -31.56 -14.76 37.10
N LYS A 12 -32.12 -13.82 36.34
CA LYS A 12 -32.25 -13.93 34.88
C LYS A 12 -30.93 -13.46 34.26
N PHE A 13 -30.23 -14.36 33.59
CA PHE A 13 -29.10 -13.97 32.74
C PHE A 13 -29.67 -13.29 31.50
N GLY A 14 -29.29 -12.04 31.27
CA GLY A 14 -29.63 -11.32 30.03
C GLY A 14 -29.00 -12.00 28.81
N PRO A 15 -29.53 -11.75 27.60
CA PRO A 15 -28.95 -12.31 26.39
C PRO A 15 -27.50 -11.83 26.25
N ILE A 16 -26.57 -12.78 26.30
CA ILE A 16 -25.15 -12.51 26.07
C ILE A 16 -25.04 -12.19 24.58
N PRO A 17 -24.63 -10.97 24.18
CA PRO A 17 -24.33 -10.71 22.78
C PRO A 17 -23.18 -11.65 22.41
N ALA A 18 -23.45 -12.59 21.50
CA ALA A 18 -22.43 -13.47 20.96
C ALA A 18 -21.50 -12.64 20.06
N THR A 19 -20.59 -11.87 20.67
CA THR A 19 -19.39 -11.43 19.96
C THR A 19 -18.60 -12.70 19.68
N VAL A 20 -18.60 -13.12 18.42
CA VAL A 20 -17.82 -14.26 17.95
C VAL A 20 -16.35 -13.87 18.10
N SER A 21 -15.71 -14.36 19.17
CA SER A 21 -14.27 -14.30 19.31
C SER A 21 -13.66 -15.45 18.50
N ARG A 22 -12.61 -15.15 17.73
CA ARG A 22 -11.84 -16.16 17.00
C ARG A 22 -10.37 -16.13 17.40
N LEU A 23 -9.69 -17.23 17.12
CA LEU A 23 -8.24 -17.27 17.15
C LEU A 23 -7.66 -16.39 16.04
N PRO A 24 -6.46 -15.81 16.23
CA PRO A 24 -5.81 -15.01 15.20
C PRO A 24 -5.41 -15.90 14.01
N ARG A 25 -5.47 -15.34 12.80
CA ARG A 25 -5.00 -15.99 11.58
C ARG A 25 -3.47 -16.05 11.55
N GLU A 26 -2.91 -16.81 10.62
CA GLU A 26 -1.45 -16.96 10.47
C GLU A 26 -0.72 -15.63 10.30
N ASP A 27 -1.24 -14.71 9.48
CA ASP A 27 -0.63 -13.38 9.27
C ASP A 27 -0.63 -12.53 10.54
N GLU A 28 -1.76 -12.55 11.27
CA GLU A 28 -1.94 -11.84 12.54
C GLU A 28 -1.02 -12.42 13.62
N LEU A 29 -0.96 -13.75 13.73
CA LEU A 29 -0.04 -14.47 14.62
C LEU A 29 1.41 -14.14 14.29
N TYR A 30 1.77 -14.12 13.01
CA TYR A 30 3.13 -13.84 12.58
C TYR A 30 3.60 -12.46 13.05
N VAL A 31 2.80 -11.40 12.83
CA VAL A 31 3.17 -10.05 13.28
C VAL A 31 3.22 -9.95 14.82
N MET A 32 2.31 -10.64 15.52
CA MET A 32 2.29 -10.72 16.98
C MET A 32 3.56 -11.37 17.53
N HIS A 33 3.92 -12.57 17.05
CA HIS A 33 5.12 -13.27 17.46
C HIS A 33 6.39 -12.51 17.09
N ARG A 34 6.41 -11.85 15.93
CA ARG A 34 7.55 -11.02 15.50
C ARG A 34 7.79 -9.88 16.48
N PHE A 35 6.74 -9.23 16.99
CA PHE A 35 6.88 -8.22 18.04
C PHE A 35 7.25 -8.85 19.40
N ALA A 36 6.59 -9.92 19.81
CA ALA A 36 6.87 -10.60 21.09
C ALA A 36 8.32 -11.07 21.21
N ARG A 37 8.87 -11.67 20.14
CA ARG A 37 10.29 -12.04 20.05
C ARG A 37 11.23 -10.84 20.11
N HIS A 38 10.79 -9.66 19.66
CA HIS A 38 11.58 -8.45 19.83
C HIS A 38 11.59 -7.98 21.28
N ALA A 39 10.40 -7.95 21.89
CA ALA A 39 10.18 -7.54 23.26
C ALA A 39 10.96 -8.42 24.25
N SER A 40 11.11 -9.72 23.96
CA SER A 40 11.91 -10.63 24.79
C SER A 40 13.42 -10.31 24.80
N HIS A 41 13.93 -9.58 23.81
CA HIS A 41 15.35 -9.26 23.67
C HIS A 41 15.67 -7.77 23.87
N CYS A 42 14.66 -6.91 24.01
CA CYS A 42 14.85 -5.47 24.10
C CYS A 42 14.16 -4.91 25.34
N ALA A 43 14.95 -4.37 26.28
CA ALA A 43 14.44 -3.83 27.53
C ALA A 43 13.42 -2.70 27.34
N ASP A 44 13.65 -1.81 26.37
CA ASP A 44 12.74 -0.69 26.06
C ASP A 44 11.42 -1.14 25.42
N CYS A 45 11.39 -2.35 24.88
CA CYS A 45 10.26 -2.88 24.12
C CYS A 45 9.60 -4.09 24.84
N ALA A 46 10.14 -4.52 25.99
CA ALA A 46 9.60 -5.57 26.85
C ALA A 46 8.25 -5.20 27.47
N HIS A 47 8.12 -3.95 27.93
CA HIS A 47 6.91 -3.42 28.58
C HIS A 47 6.45 -2.11 27.91
N PRO A 48 5.85 -2.17 26.71
CA PRO A 48 5.50 -0.98 25.94
C PRO A 48 4.51 -0.06 26.67
N TYR A 49 3.65 -0.62 27.51
CA TYR A 49 2.68 0.16 28.29
C TYR A 49 3.33 0.98 29.40
N THR A 50 4.25 0.37 30.15
CA THR A 50 4.95 1.06 31.25
C THR A 50 5.89 2.13 30.70
N VAL A 51 6.59 1.84 29.60
CA VAL A 51 7.47 2.77 28.89
C VAL A 51 6.69 4.01 28.44
N HIS A 52 5.51 3.83 27.82
CA HIS A 52 4.64 4.95 27.45
C HIS A 52 4.19 5.77 28.67
N LYS A 53 3.80 5.11 29.78
CA LYS A 53 3.38 5.80 31.00
C LYS A 53 4.50 6.63 31.62
N THR A 54 5.76 6.21 31.47
CA THR A 54 6.94 6.98 31.91
C THR A 54 7.36 8.08 30.93
N GLY A 55 6.64 8.28 29.83
CA GLY A 55 6.97 9.27 28.80
C GLY A 55 8.14 8.88 27.89
N ARG A 56 8.56 7.62 27.94
CA ARG A 56 9.58 7.07 27.03
C ARG A 56 8.93 6.47 25.79
N THR A 57 9.72 6.32 24.74
CA THR A 57 9.28 5.75 23.46
C THR A 57 9.89 4.38 23.23
N LEU A 58 9.26 3.60 22.35
CA LEU A 58 9.79 2.32 21.92
C LEU A 58 11.08 2.52 21.12
N CYS A 59 11.96 1.54 21.22
CA CYS A 59 13.12 1.36 20.37
C CYS A 59 12.74 1.48 18.86
N PRO A 60 13.62 1.99 17.96
CA PRO A 60 13.25 2.23 16.55
C PRO A 60 12.75 0.98 15.81
N LYS A 61 13.37 -0.18 16.10
CA LYS A 61 12.97 -1.49 15.56
C LYS A 61 11.61 -1.92 16.11
N GLY A 62 11.36 -1.71 17.39
CA GLY A 62 10.09 -2.01 18.04
C GLY A 62 8.97 -1.12 17.54
N HIS A 63 9.24 0.16 17.29
CA HIS A 63 8.29 1.07 16.68
C HIS A 63 7.89 0.61 15.27
N ALA A 64 8.83 0.16 14.44
CA ALA A 64 8.52 -0.38 13.11
C ALA A 64 7.65 -1.65 13.19
N ARG A 65 7.98 -2.59 14.09
CA ARG A 65 7.17 -3.81 14.31
C ARG A 65 5.79 -3.49 14.89
N ALA A 66 5.70 -2.50 15.77
CA ALA A 66 4.43 -2.06 16.33
C ALA A 66 3.51 -1.48 15.24
N LEU A 67 4.07 -0.73 14.28
CA LEU A 67 3.31 -0.25 13.11
C LEU A 67 2.74 -1.42 12.30
N GLU A 68 3.54 -2.46 12.05
CA GLU A 68 3.05 -3.67 11.36
C GLU A 68 1.90 -4.32 12.14
N VAL A 69 2.01 -4.46 13.47
CA VAL A 69 0.91 -5.02 14.29
C VAL A 69 -0.37 -4.20 14.14
N THR A 70 -0.28 -2.87 14.10
CA THR A 70 -1.47 -2.00 13.95
C THR A 70 -2.15 -2.09 12.59
N GLU A 71 -1.50 -2.65 11.57
CA GLU A 71 -2.12 -2.90 10.27
C GLU A 71 -3.09 -4.09 10.31
N TYR A 72 -2.89 -5.02 11.25
CA TYR A 72 -3.65 -6.26 11.37
C TYR A 72 -4.61 -6.25 12.57
N VAL A 73 -4.18 -5.67 13.70
CA VAL A 73 -4.90 -5.75 14.97
C VAL A 73 -5.04 -4.36 15.58
N ILE A 74 -6.24 -4.06 16.06
CA ILE A 74 -6.55 -2.81 16.76
C ILE A 74 -7.25 -3.10 18.08
N ALA A 75 -6.90 -2.35 19.13
CA ALA A 75 -7.66 -2.36 20.36
C ALA A 75 -8.75 -1.28 20.33
N LYS A 76 -9.96 -1.66 20.75
CA LYS A 76 -11.09 -0.76 20.95
C LYS A 76 -11.87 -1.23 22.17
N GLU A 77 -12.09 -0.34 23.14
CA GLU A 77 -12.86 -0.62 24.36
C GLU A 77 -12.28 -1.79 25.17
N GLY A 78 -10.94 -1.90 25.21
CA GLY A 78 -10.23 -3.01 25.86
C GLY A 78 -10.33 -4.37 25.17
N LYS A 79 -11.01 -4.45 24.02
CA LYS A 79 -11.10 -5.65 23.17
C LYS A 79 -10.19 -5.52 21.96
N HIS A 80 -9.73 -6.65 21.44
CA HIS A 80 -8.84 -6.70 20.29
C HIS A 80 -9.65 -7.14 19.07
N HIS A 81 -9.50 -6.41 17.97
CA HIS A 81 -10.26 -6.63 16.75
C HIS A 81 -9.32 -6.77 15.56
N SER A 82 -9.72 -7.59 14.58
CA SER A 82 -9.07 -7.62 13.28
C SER A 82 -9.33 -6.31 12.53
N VAL A 83 -8.30 -5.79 11.87
CA VAL A 83 -8.44 -4.67 10.94
C VAL A 83 -8.88 -5.16 9.56
N ILE A 84 -8.44 -6.36 9.17
CA ILE A 84 -8.63 -6.92 7.83
C ILE A 84 -9.98 -7.64 7.72
N ASP A 85 -10.35 -8.42 8.74
CA ASP A 85 -11.59 -9.19 8.71
C ASP A 85 -12.78 -8.35 9.19
N LEU A 86 -13.71 -8.11 8.28
CA LEU A 86 -14.98 -7.45 8.53
C LEU A 86 -16.13 -8.44 8.30
N GLU A 87 -16.83 -8.81 9.36
CA GLU A 87 -18.02 -9.64 9.30
C GLU A 87 -19.26 -8.75 9.46
N GLY A 88 -20.06 -8.61 8.39
CA GLY A 88 -21.25 -7.76 8.41
C GLY A 88 -20.97 -6.30 8.79
N ASN A 89 -19.87 -5.72 8.29
CA ASN A 89 -19.36 -4.38 8.61
C ASN A 89 -18.90 -4.17 10.06
N LYS A 90 -18.81 -5.24 10.87
CA LYS A 90 -18.22 -5.20 12.20
C LYS A 90 -16.87 -5.90 12.17
N ARG A 91 -15.89 -5.34 12.89
CA ARG A 91 -14.57 -5.96 13.02
C ARG A 91 -14.68 -7.19 13.92
N VAL A 92 -14.12 -8.30 13.46
CA VAL A 92 -14.12 -9.55 14.21
C VAL A 92 -13.24 -9.42 15.45
N GLU A 93 -13.71 -9.91 16.60
CA GLU A 93 -12.93 -9.93 17.84
C GLU A 93 -11.91 -11.07 17.79
N ILE A 94 -10.66 -10.76 18.13
CA ILE A 94 -9.54 -11.71 18.13
C ILE A 94 -9.05 -11.93 19.56
N GLU A 95 -8.81 -13.18 19.91
CA GLU A 95 -8.16 -13.55 21.15
C GLU A 95 -6.64 -13.56 20.98
N ILE A 96 -5.95 -12.70 21.75
CA ILE A 96 -4.48 -12.64 21.70
C ILE A 96 -3.89 -13.82 22.48
N PRO A 97 -3.03 -14.63 21.85
CA PRO A 97 -2.34 -15.74 22.50
C PRO A 97 -1.63 -15.33 23.80
N PRO A 98 -1.59 -16.21 24.82
CA PRO A 98 -1.05 -15.88 26.14
C PRO A 98 0.46 -15.60 26.14
N ASP A 99 1.19 -16.19 25.20
CA ASP A 99 2.62 -16.01 24.99
C ASP A 99 2.97 -14.62 24.40
N CYS A 100 2.00 -13.94 23.79
CA CYS A 100 2.17 -12.60 23.22
C CYS A 100 1.81 -11.48 24.21
N GLY A 101 2.27 -11.57 25.46
CA GLY A 101 1.98 -10.59 26.51
C GLY A 101 2.37 -9.15 26.16
N ALA A 102 3.54 -8.95 25.55
CA ALA A 102 4.01 -7.64 25.12
C ALA A 102 3.08 -6.97 24.07
N VAL A 103 2.39 -7.76 23.26
CA VAL A 103 1.44 -7.23 22.26
C VAL A 103 0.18 -6.68 22.94
N ARG A 104 -0.32 -7.36 23.97
CA ARG A 104 -1.47 -6.86 24.76
C ARG A 104 -1.14 -5.52 25.42
N GLU A 105 0.05 -5.42 26.02
CA GLU A 105 0.52 -4.16 26.57
C GLU A 105 0.67 -3.07 25.49
N LEU A 106 1.18 -3.42 24.31
CA LEU A 106 1.32 -2.48 23.20
C LEU A 106 -0.05 -1.93 22.77
N LEU A 107 -1.02 -2.80 22.55
CA LEU A 107 -2.36 -2.42 22.13
C LEU A 107 -3.07 -1.57 23.20
N MET A 108 -2.87 -1.88 24.48
CA MET A 108 -3.34 -1.03 25.58
C MET A 108 -2.64 0.34 25.58
N ALA A 109 -1.34 0.41 25.29
CA ALA A 109 -0.63 1.66 25.19
C ALA A 109 -1.18 2.53 24.04
N LEU A 110 -1.52 1.91 22.90
CA LEU A 110 -2.12 2.58 21.75
C LEU A 110 -3.51 3.15 22.07
N GLU A 111 -4.34 2.38 22.78
CA GLU A 111 -5.65 2.85 23.24
C GLU A 111 -5.53 4.06 24.19
N ARG A 112 -4.48 4.11 25.01
CA ARG A 112 -4.17 5.25 25.89
C ARG A 112 -3.39 6.38 25.22
N GLY A 113 -3.24 6.35 23.89
CA GLY A 113 -2.70 7.46 23.12
C GLY A 113 -1.22 7.36 22.74
N LEU A 114 -0.59 6.18 22.84
CA LEU A 114 0.73 5.96 22.24
C LEU A 114 0.64 6.24 20.74
N ARG A 115 1.39 7.22 20.25
CA ARG A 115 1.38 7.62 18.84
C ARG A 115 2.49 6.89 18.08
N LEU A 116 2.11 5.94 17.24
CA LEU A 116 3.02 5.37 16.27
C LEU A 116 3.01 6.24 15.01
N ARG A 117 4.13 6.91 14.71
CA ARG A 117 4.26 7.70 13.48
C ARG A 117 5.20 7.00 12.51
N ARG A 118 4.76 6.81 11.27
CA ARG A 118 5.66 6.46 10.18
C ARG A 118 6.63 7.64 10.01
N LYS A 119 7.94 7.40 10.16
CA LYS A 119 8.95 8.37 9.74
C LYS A 119 8.93 8.38 8.21
N GLU A 120 8.03 9.17 7.64
CA GLU A 120 8.16 9.54 6.24
C GLU A 120 9.38 10.47 6.15
N PRO A 121 10.39 10.14 5.33
CA PRO A 121 11.49 11.06 5.11
C PRO A 121 10.90 12.33 4.50
N ILE A 122 11.05 13.46 5.19
CA ILE A 122 10.79 14.76 4.58
C ILE A 122 11.86 14.88 3.49
N ILE A 123 11.47 14.67 2.23
CA ILE A 123 12.34 14.91 1.08
C ILE A 123 12.41 16.43 0.94
N SER A 124 13.33 17.06 1.68
CA SER A 124 13.72 18.43 1.39
C SER A 124 14.57 18.40 0.12
N TYR A 125 14.00 18.80 -0.99
CA TYR A 125 14.76 19.14 -2.19
C TYR A 125 15.52 20.42 -1.85
N ASP A 126 16.77 20.27 -1.42
CA ASP A 126 17.86 21.26 -1.32
C ASP A 126 17.48 22.73 -1.04
N GLU A 127 18.05 23.34 0.02
CA GLU A 127 17.83 24.78 0.33
C GLU A 127 18.25 25.72 -0.81
N THR A 128 19.06 25.24 -1.74
CA THR A 128 19.51 25.98 -2.93
C THR A 128 18.55 25.90 -4.12
N TYR A 129 17.45 25.16 -4.02
CA TYR A 129 16.45 25.09 -5.09
C TYR A 129 15.67 26.41 -5.19
N HIS A 130 16.04 27.23 -6.17
CA HIS A 130 15.35 28.49 -6.44
C HIS A 130 13.90 28.23 -6.90
N VAL A 131 12.94 28.43 -6.00
CA VAL A 131 11.51 28.47 -6.33
C VAL A 131 11.20 29.85 -6.90
N ALA A 132 11.03 29.95 -8.22
CA ALA A 132 10.59 31.19 -8.83
C ALA A 132 9.21 31.59 -8.25
N PRO A 133 8.99 32.88 -7.93
CA PRO A 133 7.71 33.34 -7.42
C PRO A 133 6.60 32.97 -8.41
N ARG A 134 5.56 32.33 -7.89
CA ARG A 134 4.39 31.92 -8.68
C ARG A 134 3.74 33.19 -9.24
N ALA A 135 3.78 33.36 -10.56
CA ALA A 135 3.12 34.49 -11.21
C ALA A 135 1.65 34.54 -10.80
N LYS A 136 1.21 35.69 -10.27
CA LYS A 136 -0.20 35.93 -9.96
C LYS A 136 -0.96 35.99 -11.28
N ALA A 137 -2.11 35.33 -11.35
CA ALA A 137 -2.92 35.19 -12.56
C ALA A 137 -3.70 36.48 -12.92
N THR A 138 -3.06 37.66 -12.85
CA THR A 138 -3.74 38.95 -13.06
C THR A 138 -3.29 39.70 -14.31
N ASP A 139 -2.30 39.23 -15.06
CA ASP A 139 -1.76 39.99 -16.19
C ASP A 139 -2.00 39.26 -17.54
N TYR A 140 -3.20 38.68 -17.72
CA TYR A 140 -3.59 38.01 -18.98
C TYR A 140 -4.56 38.84 -19.83
N TYR A 141 -4.41 40.17 -19.85
CA TYR A 141 -5.01 41.00 -20.91
C TYR A 141 -4.10 42.20 -21.18
N ASP A 142 -3.13 42.03 -22.07
CA ASP A 142 -2.78 43.13 -22.97
C ASP A 142 -2.38 42.59 -24.33
N GLU A 143 -3.07 43.09 -25.35
CA GLU A 143 -2.89 42.78 -26.75
C GLU A 143 -1.59 43.42 -27.27
N HIS A 144 -0.89 42.69 -28.14
CA HIS A 144 0.13 43.20 -29.05
C HIS A 144 1.51 43.61 -28.50
N ILE A 145 2.35 42.63 -28.14
CA ILE A 145 3.78 42.72 -28.51
C ILE A 145 4.27 41.37 -29.07
N ILE A 146 4.50 41.36 -30.38
CA ILE A 146 5.25 40.33 -31.09
C ILE A 146 6.71 40.43 -30.60
N ALA A 147 7.14 39.51 -29.74
CA ALA A 147 8.56 39.36 -29.40
C ALA A 147 9.20 38.30 -30.33
N PRO A 148 10.35 38.60 -30.95
CA PRO A 148 10.93 37.77 -32.00
C PRO A 148 11.45 36.43 -31.47
N ARG A 149 11.28 35.37 -32.28
CA ARG A 149 11.90 34.05 -32.07
C ARG A 149 13.41 34.23 -31.83
N VAL A 150 13.85 34.07 -30.58
CA VAL A 150 15.27 33.94 -30.27
C VAL A 150 15.74 32.62 -30.85
N THR A 151 16.39 32.69 -32.01
CA THR A 151 17.17 31.59 -32.56
C THR A 151 18.42 31.44 -31.69
N THR A 152 18.45 30.42 -30.84
CA THR A 152 19.67 30.03 -30.13
C THR A 152 20.65 29.49 -31.17
N LYS A 153 21.57 30.34 -31.62
CA LYS A 153 22.76 29.96 -32.38
C LYS A 153 23.61 29.07 -31.48
N TYR A 154 23.83 27.83 -31.91
CA TYR A 154 24.82 26.93 -31.29
C TYR A 154 26.19 27.60 -31.37
N THR A 155 26.74 28.02 -30.24
CA THR A 155 28.15 28.35 -30.12
C THR A 155 28.92 27.04 -29.99
N GLU A 156 29.56 26.64 -31.08
CA GLU A 156 30.53 25.54 -31.10
C GLU A 156 31.67 25.87 -30.11
N ARG A 157 31.86 25.01 -29.12
CA ARG A 157 33.02 25.07 -28.23
C ARG A 157 34.22 24.41 -28.92
N PRO A 158 35.40 25.07 -28.98
CA PRO A 158 36.61 24.48 -29.55
C PRO A 158 37.09 23.26 -28.76
N ARG A 159 37.38 22.17 -29.48
CA ARG A 159 38.08 20.98 -28.97
C ARG A 159 39.53 21.33 -28.69
N GLU A 160 39.99 21.16 -27.46
CA GLU A 160 41.43 21.17 -27.17
C GLU A 160 41.85 20.03 -26.23
N SER A 161 42.62 19.11 -26.84
CA SER A 161 43.78 18.40 -26.29
C SER A 161 43.72 17.62 -24.97
N ARG A 162 43.54 16.29 -25.11
CA ARG A 162 44.41 15.20 -24.59
C ARG A 162 45.23 15.46 -23.32
N ARG A 163 44.92 14.73 -22.23
CA ARG A 163 45.94 14.05 -21.38
C ARG A 163 45.49 12.65 -20.98
N ARG A 164 46.46 11.74 -21.05
CA ARG A 164 46.41 10.27 -20.95
C ARG A 164 46.08 9.80 -19.51
N SER A 165 45.35 8.70 -19.39
CA SER A 165 45.46 7.76 -18.27
C SER A 165 45.86 6.39 -18.84
N PRO A 166 46.75 5.61 -18.21
CA PRO A 166 47.21 4.35 -18.75
C PRO A 166 46.21 3.21 -18.46
N ILE A 167 46.02 2.36 -19.46
CA ILE A 167 45.26 1.11 -19.41
C ILE A 167 46.22 0.01 -18.92
N ILE A 168 45.81 -0.79 -17.94
CA ILE A 168 46.47 -2.05 -17.59
C ILE A 168 45.80 -3.16 -18.43
N GLU A 169 46.55 -3.68 -19.40
CA GLU A 169 46.39 -4.98 -20.08
C GLU A 169 46.78 -6.10 -19.10
N THR A 170 46.29 -7.35 -19.08
CA THR A 170 45.67 -8.33 -19.99
C THR A 170 45.05 -9.42 -19.06
N VAL A 171 44.16 -10.35 -19.42
CA VAL A 171 44.33 -11.48 -20.36
C VAL A 171 42.95 -12.05 -20.75
N GLU A 172 42.73 -12.24 -22.04
CA GLU A 172 41.70 -13.10 -22.68
C GLU A 172 42.43 -14.36 -23.21
N PRO A 173 41.78 -15.53 -23.41
CA PRO A 173 41.20 -15.72 -24.74
C PRO A 173 39.98 -16.67 -24.87
N SER A 174 39.11 -16.29 -25.82
CA SER A 174 38.47 -17.14 -26.85
C SER A 174 37.37 -18.12 -26.40
N SER A 175 36.21 -18.29 -27.07
CA SER A 175 35.83 -18.11 -28.47
C SER A 175 34.30 -18.24 -28.60
N LEU A 176 33.65 -17.46 -29.46
CA LEU A 176 32.90 -17.96 -30.63
C LEU A 176 32.11 -16.83 -31.31
N ARG A 177 32.31 -16.75 -32.62
CA ARG A 177 31.75 -15.80 -33.56
C ARG A 177 30.24 -16.00 -33.71
N ARG A 178 29.45 -14.93 -33.72
CA ARG A 178 28.22 -14.90 -34.52
C ARG A 178 27.94 -13.51 -35.12
N THR A 179 28.17 -13.50 -36.42
CA THR A 179 27.73 -12.63 -37.51
C THR A 179 26.78 -11.47 -37.18
N LYS A 180 27.35 -10.30 -37.43
CA LYS A 180 26.82 -8.99 -37.79
C LYS A 180 25.84 -9.04 -38.98
N SER A 181 24.51 -9.09 -38.75
CA SER A 181 23.49 -8.66 -39.74
C SER A 181 22.02 -8.69 -39.26
N GLU A 182 21.67 -8.26 -38.03
CA GLU A 182 20.23 -8.11 -37.63
C GLU A 182 20.00 -6.94 -36.66
N ARG A 183 20.73 -5.82 -36.82
CA ARG A 183 20.56 -4.62 -35.98
C ARG A 183 20.06 -3.38 -36.70
N GLU A 184 19.47 -3.55 -37.87
CA GLU A 184 18.84 -2.48 -38.63
C GLU A 184 17.36 -2.78 -38.78
N ASN A 185 16.55 -2.33 -37.80
CA ASN A 185 15.14 -1.90 -37.94
C ASN A 185 14.44 -1.73 -36.58
N LYS A 186 15.08 -1.07 -35.62
CA LYS A 186 14.43 -0.72 -34.34
C LYS A 186 14.62 0.73 -33.91
N ALA A 187 14.99 1.61 -34.85
CA ALA A 187 15.22 3.04 -34.62
C ALA A 187 14.09 3.95 -35.16
N TYR A 188 12.94 3.40 -35.58
CA TYR A 188 11.72 4.15 -35.87
C TYR A 188 10.56 3.67 -34.99
N ARG A 189 10.65 3.93 -33.69
CA ARG A 189 9.48 3.98 -32.80
C ARG A 189 9.41 5.35 -32.13
N GLY A 190 9.30 6.38 -32.96
CA GLY A 190 8.96 7.72 -32.52
C GLY A 190 7.54 7.74 -31.95
N ARG A 191 7.44 7.89 -30.63
CA ARG A 191 6.54 8.77 -29.86
C ARG A 191 5.10 9.06 -30.38
N GLY A 192 4.41 8.12 -31.03
CA GLY A 192 3.11 8.44 -31.65
C GLY A 192 2.01 7.38 -31.63
N SER A 193 2.19 6.19 -31.05
CA SER A 193 1.20 5.09 -31.24
C SER A 193 0.34 4.75 -30.00
N LEU A 194 0.32 5.58 -28.96
CA LEU A 194 -0.44 5.26 -27.74
C LEU A 194 -1.96 5.26 -28.01
N TYR A 195 -2.46 6.32 -28.66
CA TYR A 195 -3.90 6.47 -28.95
C TYR A 195 -4.39 5.49 -30.03
N GLU A 196 -3.55 5.17 -31.01
CA GLU A 196 -3.93 4.28 -32.12
C GLU A 196 -4.05 2.81 -31.66
N ALA A 197 -3.18 2.38 -30.74
CA ALA A 197 -3.28 1.07 -30.11
C ALA A 197 -4.54 0.95 -29.23
N ASP A 198 -4.85 1.99 -28.45
CA ASP A 198 -6.00 2.00 -27.53
C ASP A 198 -7.34 2.06 -28.29
N MET A 199 -7.40 2.81 -29.40
CA MET A 199 -8.57 2.83 -30.29
C MET A 199 -8.83 1.47 -30.91
N LYS A 200 -7.78 0.74 -31.31
CA LYS A 200 -7.88 -0.60 -31.89
C LYS A 200 -8.32 -1.66 -30.88
N GLU A 201 -7.83 -1.54 -29.63
CA GLU A 201 -8.26 -2.38 -28.51
C GLU A 201 -9.75 -2.14 -28.19
N LYS A 202 -10.19 -0.88 -28.19
CA LYS A 202 -11.58 -0.50 -27.98
C LYS A 202 -12.51 -1.01 -29.09
N GLU A 203 -12.11 -0.89 -30.35
CA GLU A 203 -12.88 -1.43 -31.49
C GLU A 203 -13.00 -2.96 -31.41
N ARG A 204 -11.93 -3.66 -31.01
CA ARG A 204 -11.95 -5.13 -30.81
C ARG A 204 -12.95 -5.54 -29.72
N ARG A 205 -13.02 -4.79 -28.62
CA ARG A 205 -14.00 -5.04 -27.54
C ARG A 205 -15.44 -4.82 -28.01
N LEU A 206 -15.69 -3.73 -28.75
CA LEU A 206 -17.01 -3.44 -29.32
C LEU A 206 -17.47 -4.54 -30.28
N ARG A 207 -16.60 -4.98 -31.20
CA ARG A 207 -16.92 -6.12 -32.09
C ARG A 207 -17.17 -7.42 -31.34
N GLN A 208 -16.45 -7.69 -30.25
CA GLN A 208 -16.75 -8.86 -29.40
C GLN A 208 -18.10 -8.71 -28.69
N GLN A 209 -18.45 -7.51 -28.26
CA GLN A 209 -19.73 -7.23 -27.61
C GLN A 209 -20.90 -7.32 -28.59
N GLU A 210 -20.75 -6.83 -29.82
CA GLU A 210 -21.72 -7.01 -30.90
C GLU A 210 -21.89 -8.47 -31.30
N ARG A 211 -20.79 -9.24 -31.42
CA ARG A 211 -20.86 -10.69 -31.68
C ARG A 211 -21.49 -11.48 -30.53
N ARG A 212 -21.40 -11.01 -29.28
CA ARG A 212 -22.12 -11.59 -28.13
C ARG A 212 -23.60 -11.15 -28.10
N SER A 213 -23.91 -9.96 -28.59
CA SER A 213 -25.28 -9.42 -28.68
C SER A 213 -26.12 -10.16 -29.73
N THR A 214 -25.54 -10.50 -30.89
CA THR A 214 -26.25 -11.27 -31.93
C THR A 214 -26.60 -12.70 -31.52
N TYR A 215 -26.00 -13.22 -30.44
CA TYR A 215 -26.32 -14.55 -29.91
C TYR A 215 -27.59 -14.57 -29.04
N TYR A 216 -28.10 -13.41 -28.60
CA TYR A 216 -29.33 -13.29 -27.80
C TYR A 216 -30.56 -12.82 -28.60
N SER A 217 -30.42 -12.52 -29.90
CA SER A 217 -31.54 -12.01 -30.72
C SER A 217 -32.15 -13.04 -31.69
N VAL A 218 -31.69 -14.30 -31.69
CA VAL A 218 -32.24 -15.38 -32.55
C VAL A 218 -33.13 -16.36 -31.76
N GLY A 219 -33.38 -16.10 -30.47
CA GLY A 219 -34.08 -17.03 -29.58
C GLY A 219 -35.60 -16.89 -29.49
N ASP A 220 -36.25 -15.99 -30.24
CA ASP A 220 -37.65 -15.60 -29.97
C ASP A 220 -38.61 -15.77 -31.15
N ARG A 221 -38.52 -16.91 -31.86
CA ARG A 221 -39.57 -17.38 -32.77
C ARG A 221 -39.68 -18.90 -32.73
N GLY A 222 -40.47 -19.43 -31.80
CA GLY A 222 -40.82 -20.86 -31.82
C GLY A 222 -41.47 -21.39 -30.56
N ALA A 223 -42.62 -20.85 -30.14
CA ALA A 223 -43.46 -21.51 -29.15
C ALA A 223 -44.95 -21.17 -29.38
N ARG A 224 -45.67 -22.13 -30.00
CA ARG A 224 -47.15 -22.32 -30.13
C ARG A 224 -47.33 -23.17 -31.39
N GLU A 225 -47.90 -24.36 -31.42
CA GLU A 225 -48.91 -25.04 -30.61
C GLU A 225 -48.77 -26.56 -30.82
N PHE A 226 -48.95 -27.35 -29.77
CA PHE A 226 -49.55 -28.68 -29.90
C PHE A 226 -50.48 -28.87 -28.70
N HIS A 227 -51.78 -28.84 -28.97
CA HIS A 227 -52.85 -29.23 -28.07
C HIS A 227 -53.56 -30.44 -28.70
N TYR A 228 -53.52 -31.55 -27.97
CA TYR A 228 -54.30 -32.79 -28.04
C TYR A 228 -54.45 -33.53 -29.38
#